data_AF-A0A941MFP9-F1
#
_entry.id   AF-A0A941MFP9-F1
#
_cell.length_a   1.000
_cell.length_b   1.000
_cell.length_c   1.000
_cell.angle_alpha   90.00
_cell.angle_beta   90.00
_cell.angle_gamma   90.00
#
_symmetry.space_group_name_H-M   'P 1'
#
loop_
_entity.id
_entity.type
_entity.pdbx_description
1 polymer ?
#
loop_
_entity_poly.entity_id
_entity_poly.type
_entity_poly.pdbx_seq_one_letter_code
_entity_poly.pdbx_strand_id
1 'polypeptide(L)'
;MALANPELVKEVAAAGNTVGSHTWSHKNIRAISFEKAKQEIEAAVSTDSKANGTPIAPFFRFPYLNATKQTEAYLKSRNIGSIWIDVDSKDYRTRSPKVVEQNILSQLAKQKKGIILMHDIHAWTAAQLPDLLKELHDRGYKVVHFVPKSQLETIASYDAAAEKALAAKAAAKAANPMIARSIVWPMSAAPGTATASAAAALPRRKSAYRYKRVATKPTLVDGVVEDSRPVKIPTSRYKKGAKPKDEDVTSPWSIFN
;
A
#
# COMPACT_ATOMS: atom_id res chain seq x y z
N MET A 1 -2.55 -3.29 -1.14
CA MET A 1 -3.96 -2.90 -0.93
C MET A 1 -4.96 -3.98 -1.35
N ALA A 2 -4.63 -4.89 -2.27
CA ALA A 2 -5.55 -5.89 -2.83
C ALA A 2 -6.41 -6.67 -1.82
N LEU A 3 -5.83 -7.18 -0.72
CA LEU A 3 -6.61 -7.89 0.31
C LEU A 3 -7.71 -7.02 0.96
N ALA A 4 -7.55 -5.69 0.96
CA ALA A 4 -8.56 -4.79 1.51
C ALA A 4 -9.77 -4.67 0.57
N ASN A 5 -9.53 -4.42 -0.70
CA ASN A 5 -10.52 -4.15 -1.74
C ASN A 5 -10.16 -4.91 -3.04
N PRO A 6 -10.38 -6.24 -3.12
CA PRO A 6 -9.94 -7.03 -4.27
C PRO A 6 -10.68 -6.64 -5.56
N GLU A 7 -11.96 -6.26 -5.46
CA GLU A 7 -12.74 -5.81 -6.62
C GLU A 7 -12.18 -4.54 -7.27
N LEU A 8 -11.58 -3.63 -6.49
CA LEU A 8 -10.94 -2.42 -7.01
C LEU A 8 -9.72 -2.76 -7.88
N VAL A 9 -9.00 -3.84 -7.57
CA VAL A 9 -7.87 -4.32 -8.40
C VAL A 9 -8.38 -4.76 -9.76
N LYS A 10 -9.47 -5.55 -9.78
CA LYS A 10 -10.12 -6.00 -11.02
C LYS A 10 -10.67 -4.82 -11.82
N GLU A 11 -11.30 -3.85 -11.17
CA GLU A 11 -11.85 -2.64 -11.80
C GLU A 11 -10.74 -1.84 -12.50
N VAL A 12 -9.63 -1.58 -11.80
CA VAL A 12 -8.46 -0.88 -12.35
C VAL A 12 -7.88 -1.61 -13.56
N ALA A 13 -7.74 -2.94 -13.48
CA ALA A 13 -7.25 -3.76 -14.60
C ALA A 13 -8.24 -3.84 -15.77
N ALA A 14 -9.54 -3.97 -15.50
CA ALA A 14 -10.60 -4.00 -16.51
C ALA A 14 -10.77 -2.66 -17.23
N ALA A 15 -10.45 -1.55 -16.56
CA ALA A 15 -10.31 -0.22 -17.16
C ALA A 15 -9.04 -0.06 -18.02
N GLY A 16 -8.27 -1.12 -18.25
CA GLY A 16 -7.09 -1.14 -19.11
C GLY A 16 -5.78 -0.67 -18.45
N ASN A 17 -5.78 -0.39 -17.14
CA ASN A 17 -4.58 0.08 -16.45
C ASN A 17 -3.64 -1.09 -16.11
N THR A 18 -2.34 -0.80 -16.10
CA THR A 18 -1.33 -1.78 -15.66
C THR A 18 -1.25 -1.84 -14.14
N VAL A 19 -1.63 -2.99 -13.57
CA VAL A 19 -1.43 -3.29 -12.14
C VAL A 19 -0.01 -3.85 -11.93
N GLY A 20 0.73 -3.24 -11.01
CA GLY A 20 2.00 -3.76 -10.46
C GLY A 20 1.94 -3.80 -8.93
N SER A 21 3.01 -4.27 -8.27
CA SER A 21 3.01 -4.49 -6.82
C SER A 21 3.88 -3.50 -6.02
N HIS A 22 3.56 -3.33 -4.74
CA HIS A 22 4.14 -2.28 -3.87
C HIS A 22 4.38 -2.73 -2.41
N THR A 23 4.79 -3.99 -2.22
CA THR A 23 4.82 -4.73 -0.94
C THR A 23 3.47 -4.97 -0.29
N TRP A 24 3.43 -5.94 0.60
CA TRP A 24 2.21 -6.37 1.27
C TRP A 24 1.69 -5.34 2.28
N SER A 25 2.58 -4.84 3.14
CA SER A 25 2.24 -3.97 4.28
C SER A 25 2.89 -2.59 4.25
N HIS A 26 3.44 -2.17 3.11
CA HIS A 26 4.14 -0.87 2.94
C HIS A 26 5.29 -0.68 3.93
N LYS A 27 6.00 -1.77 4.28
CA LYS A 27 7.18 -1.70 5.15
C LYS A 27 8.36 -1.08 4.41
N ASN A 28 9.14 -0.29 5.13
CA ASN A 28 10.43 0.17 4.67
C ASN A 28 11.40 -1.02 4.57
N ILE A 29 11.76 -1.39 3.35
CA ILE A 29 12.58 -2.57 3.04
C ILE A 29 13.98 -2.52 3.67
N ARG A 30 14.58 -1.33 3.87
CA ARG A 30 15.87 -1.19 4.58
C ARG A 30 15.79 -1.43 6.08
N ALA A 31 14.59 -1.44 6.67
CA ALA A 31 14.38 -1.61 8.11
C ALA A 31 14.09 -3.08 8.51
N ILE A 32 14.14 -4.01 7.57
CA ILE A 32 13.85 -5.44 7.77
C ILE A 32 14.95 -6.31 7.14
N SER A 33 15.01 -7.59 7.53
CA SER A 33 15.92 -8.55 6.91
C SER A 33 15.51 -8.88 5.47
N PHE A 34 16.48 -9.32 4.66
CA PHE A 34 16.24 -9.71 3.26
C PHE A 34 15.12 -10.74 3.10
N GLU A 35 15.07 -11.79 3.92
CA GLU A 35 13.98 -12.78 3.87
C GLU A 35 12.61 -12.18 4.17
N LYS A 36 12.51 -11.22 5.11
CA LYS A 36 11.25 -10.51 5.39
C LYS A 36 10.88 -9.59 4.22
N ALA A 37 11.86 -8.96 3.57
CA ALA A 37 11.61 -8.18 2.35
C ALA A 37 11.09 -9.05 1.20
N LYS A 38 11.70 -10.22 0.98
CA LYS A 38 11.22 -11.22 0.02
C LYS A 38 9.79 -11.66 0.32
N GLN A 39 9.47 -11.99 1.58
CA GLN A 39 8.10 -12.31 1.99
C GLN A 39 7.11 -11.17 1.71
N GLU A 40 7.46 -9.92 2.00
CA GLU A 40 6.63 -8.75 1.70
C GLU A 40 6.42 -8.51 0.20
N ILE A 41 7.38 -8.89 -0.66
CA ILE A 41 7.27 -8.83 -2.12
C ILE A 41 6.36 -9.94 -2.64
N GLU A 42 6.66 -11.20 -2.31
CA GLU A 42 5.93 -12.36 -2.86
C GLU A 42 4.48 -12.45 -2.39
N ALA A 43 4.21 -12.13 -1.12
CA ALA A 43 2.85 -12.11 -0.59
C ALA A 43 1.99 -11.03 -1.28
N ALA A 44 2.60 -9.91 -1.66
CA ALA A 44 1.94 -8.86 -2.42
C ALA A 44 1.66 -9.32 -3.85
N VAL A 45 2.70 -9.72 -4.60
CA VAL A 45 2.60 -10.22 -5.98
C VAL A 45 1.53 -11.31 -6.13
N SER A 46 1.52 -12.28 -5.21
CA SER A 46 0.55 -13.37 -5.22
C SER A 46 -0.86 -12.88 -4.91
N THR A 47 -1.05 -12.06 -3.87
CA THR A 47 -2.40 -11.57 -3.51
C THR A 47 -2.94 -10.56 -4.51
N ASP A 48 -2.10 -9.69 -5.07
CA ASP A 48 -2.48 -8.74 -6.11
C ASP A 48 -2.94 -9.52 -7.37
N SER A 49 -2.23 -10.58 -7.77
CA SER A 49 -2.61 -11.47 -8.88
C SER A 49 -3.90 -12.24 -8.61
N LYS A 50 -4.06 -12.84 -7.41
CA LYS A 50 -5.28 -13.58 -7.04
C LYS A 50 -6.49 -12.68 -6.86
N ALA A 51 -6.31 -11.44 -6.40
CA ALA A 51 -7.38 -10.44 -6.34
C ALA A 51 -7.81 -9.98 -7.73
N ASN A 52 -6.85 -9.78 -8.64
CA ASN A 52 -7.08 -9.43 -10.04
C ASN A 52 -7.72 -10.59 -10.84
N GLY A 53 -7.47 -11.84 -10.45
CA GLY A 53 -7.92 -13.05 -11.16
C GLY A 53 -7.02 -13.45 -12.34
N THR A 54 -6.08 -12.58 -12.74
CA THR A 54 -5.02 -12.85 -13.72
C THR A 54 -3.68 -12.32 -13.21
N PRO A 55 -2.53 -12.87 -13.68
CA PRO A 55 -1.21 -12.39 -13.29
C PRO A 55 -1.04 -10.88 -13.47
N ILE A 56 -0.50 -10.20 -12.46
CA ILE A 56 -0.15 -8.77 -12.58
C ILE A 56 1.07 -8.57 -13.49
N ALA A 57 1.35 -7.30 -13.83
CA ALA A 57 2.57 -6.97 -14.55
C ALA A 57 3.82 -7.21 -13.69
N PRO A 58 4.96 -7.58 -14.30
CA PRO A 58 6.26 -7.69 -13.66
C PRO A 58 6.86 -6.31 -13.34
N PHE A 59 6.10 -5.44 -12.69
CA PHE A 59 6.50 -4.12 -12.24
C PHE A 59 6.32 -4.00 -10.73
N PHE A 60 7.36 -3.51 -10.07
CA PHE A 60 7.37 -3.33 -8.63
C PHE A 60 7.95 -1.96 -8.26
N ARG A 61 7.38 -1.31 -7.25
CA ARG A 61 7.95 -0.08 -6.66
C ARG A 61 8.28 -0.31 -5.19
N PHE A 62 9.42 0.17 -4.74
CA PHE A 62 9.78 0.12 -3.32
C PHE A 62 9.04 1.20 -2.51
N PRO A 63 8.41 0.86 -1.36
CA PRO A 63 7.91 1.84 -0.40
C PRO A 63 8.99 2.84 -0.02
N TYR A 64 8.60 4.12 0.12
CA TYR A 64 9.51 5.23 0.44
C TYR A 64 10.68 5.41 -0.55
N LEU A 65 10.60 4.86 -1.76
CA LEU A 65 11.68 4.86 -2.75
C LEU A 65 12.99 4.26 -2.18
N ASN A 66 12.86 3.19 -1.38
CA ASN A 66 13.98 2.71 -0.56
C ASN A 66 14.27 1.23 -0.76
N ALA A 67 15.32 0.94 -1.54
CA ALA A 67 15.75 -0.40 -1.92
C ALA A 67 17.12 -0.78 -1.32
N THR A 68 17.45 -2.08 -1.32
CA THR A 68 18.80 -2.60 -1.04
C THR A 68 19.36 -3.31 -2.26
N LYS A 69 20.69 -3.37 -2.42
CA LYS A 69 21.34 -4.13 -3.51
C LYS A 69 20.82 -5.58 -3.60
N GLN A 70 20.58 -6.22 -2.45
CA GLN A 70 20.04 -7.59 -2.38
C GLN A 70 18.60 -7.67 -2.91
N THR A 71 17.74 -6.71 -2.57
CA THR A 71 16.33 -6.72 -3.02
C THR A 71 16.18 -6.31 -4.48
N GLU A 72 17.02 -5.42 -5.00
CA GLU A 72 17.10 -5.14 -6.44
C GLU A 72 17.62 -6.34 -7.24
N ALA A 73 18.67 -7.02 -6.75
CA ALA A 73 19.16 -8.25 -7.35
C ALA A 73 18.10 -9.36 -7.36
N TYR A 74 17.28 -9.44 -6.30
CA TYR A 74 16.15 -10.38 -6.23
C TYR A 74 15.02 -10.06 -7.20
N LEU A 75 14.63 -8.79 -7.35
CA LEU A 75 13.66 -8.41 -8.38
C LEU A 75 14.19 -8.72 -9.79
N LYS A 76 15.48 -8.45 -10.04
CA LYS A 76 16.15 -8.79 -11.31
C LYS A 76 16.15 -10.30 -11.57
N SER A 77 16.43 -11.14 -10.58
CA SER A 77 16.40 -12.61 -10.77
C SER A 77 14.98 -13.17 -10.96
N ARG A 78 13.94 -12.40 -10.61
CA ARG A 78 12.53 -12.69 -10.91
C ARG A 78 12.00 -12.00 -12.18
N ASN A 79 12.88 -11.35 -12.96
CA ASN A 79 12.51 -10.56 -14.14
C ASN A 79 11.46 -9.47 -13.85
N ILE A 80 11.50 -8.89 -12.64
CA ILE A 80 10.61 -7.80 -12.21
C ILE A 80 11.32 -6.46 -12.38
N GLY A 81 10.72 -5.55 -13.15
CA GLY A 81 11.21 -4.18 -13.32
C GLY A 81 10.94 -3.33 -12.08
N SER A 82 12.00 -2.74 -11.51
CA SER A 82 11.88 -1.75 -10.43
C SER A 82 11.53 -0.37 -10.99
N ILE A 83 10.32 0.12 -10.69
CA ILE A 83 9.80 1.40 -11.22
C ILE A 83 10.08 2.55 -10.25
N TRP A 84 11.09 3.34 -10.59
CA TRP A 84 11.47 4.57 -9.90
C TRP A 84 10.62 5.77 -10.34
N ILE A 85 11.03 6.99 -9.97
CA ILE A 85 10.31 8.25 -10.24
C ILE A 85 11.31 9.34 -10.60
N ASP A 86 10.86 10.34 -11.38
CA ASP A 86 11.62 11.54 -11.73
C ASP A 86 10.98 12.82 -11.16
N VAL A 87 9.68 12.75 -10.85
CA VAL A 87 8.86 13.87 -10.35
C VAL A 87 8.01 13.39 -9.17
N ASP A 88 8.22 13.97 -7.98
CA ASP A 88 7.39 13.72 -6.79
C ASP A 88 6.32 14.81 -6.66
N SER A 89 5.04 14.46 -6.82
CA SER A 89 3.93 15.42 -6.66
C SER A 89 3.82 15.99 -5.24
N LYS A 90 4.36 15.28 -4.24
CA LYS A 90 4.26 15.60 -2.81
C LYS A 90 2.82 15.77 -2.34
N ASP A 91 1.88 15.10 -3.00
CA ASP A 91 0.46 15.11 -2.65
C ASP A 91 0.20 14.69 -1.20
N TYR A 92 0.97 13.73 -0.67
CA TYR A 92 0.97 13.31 0.73
C TYR A 92 1.37 14.40 1.75
N ARG A 93 1.87 15.57 1.30
CA ARG A 93 2.25 16.72 2.16
C ARG A 93 1.25 17.86 2.13
N THR A 94 0.24 17.82 1.25
CA THR A 94 -0.72 18.91 1.05
C THR A 94 -2.15 18.38 1.06
N ARG A 95 -3.14 19.27 1.01
CA ARG A 95 -4.55 18.96 0.72
C ARG A 95 -5.11 19.82 -0.41
N SER A 96 -4.27 20.66 -1.03
CA SER A 96 -4.66 21.56 -2.11
C SER A 96 -4.34 20.92 -3.47
N PRO A 97 -5.34 20.64 -4.32
CA PRO A 97 -5.12 20.06 -5.66
C PRO A 97 -4.16 20.92 -6.50
N LYS A 98 -4.32 22.25 -6.44
CA LYS A 98 -3.49 23.21 -7.18
C LYS A 98 -2.02 23.24 -6.75
N VAL A 99 -1.73 22.93 -5.48
CA VAL A 99 -0.34 22.81 -5.00
C VAL A 99 0.32 21.52 -5.53
N VAL A 100 -0.45 20.44 -5.67
CA VAL A 100 0.03 19.19 -6.28
C VAL A 100 0.39 19.41 -7.75
N GLU A 101 -0.52 20.02 -8.50
CA GLU A 101 -0.33 20.39 -9.91
C GLU A 101 0.92 21.28 -10.10
N GLN A 102 1.06 22.35 -9.30
CA GLN A 102 2.22 23.24 -9.32
C GLN A 102 3.54 22.51 -8.99
N ASN A 103 3.55 21.59 -8.03
CA ASN A 103 4.72 20.77 -7.73
C ASN A 103 5.12 19.90 -8.93
N ILE A 104 4.15 19.26 -9.60
CA ILE A 104 4.41 18.42 -10.78
C ILE A 104 4.96 19.26 -11.94
N LEU A 105 4.26 20.33 -12.31
CA LEU A 105 4.62 21.18 -13.46
C LEU A 105 5.97 21.88 -13.28
N SER A 106 6.29 22.35 -12.06
CA SER A 106 7.58 23.01 -11.78
C SER A 106 8.78 22.05 -11.81
N GLN A 107 8.57 20.76 -11.55
CA GLN A 107 9.58 19.71 -11.72
C GLN A 107 9.68 19.28 -13.19
N LEU A 108 8.56 19.04 -13.87
CA LEU A 108 8.55 18.72 -15.31
C LEU A 108 9.18 19.82 -16.17
N ALA A 109 8.97 21.10 -15.81
CA ALA A 109 9.62 22.22 -16.49
C ALA A 109 11.16 22.13 -16.49
N LYS A 110 11.76 21.41 -15.53
CA LYS A 110 13.19 21.10 -15.45
C LYS A 110 13.53 19.78 -16.15
N GLN A 111 12.83 18.70 -15.82
CA GLN A 111 13.15 17.34 -16.28
C GLN A 111 12.77 17.07 -17.74
N LYS A 112 11.79 17.81 -18.29
CA LYS A 112 11.20 17.67 -19.65
C LYS A 112 10.56 16.30 -20.00
N LYS A 113 10.77 15.28 -19.17
CA LYS A 113 10.20 13.94 -19.25
C LYS A 113 10.28 13.26 -17.87
N GLY A 114 9.69 12.08 -17.74
CA GLY A 114 9.91 11.21 -16.59
C GLY A 114 8.63 10.62 -15.99
N ILE A 115 8.80 9.84 -14.93
CA ILE A 115 7.72 9.15 -14.20
C ILE A 115 7.27 10.02 -13.02
N ILE A 116 5.98 10.34 -13.00
CA ILE A 116 5.34 11.15 -11.95
C ILE A 116 4.80 10.22 -10.84
N LEU A 117 5.11 10.53 -9.58
CA LEU A 117 4.53 9.86 -8.41
C LEU A 117 3.27 10.58 -7.91
N MET A 118 2.19 9.84 -7.79
CA MET A 118 0.88 10.27 -7.24
C MET A 118 0.29 9.12 -6.43
N HIS A 119 -0.59 9.45 -5.48
CA HIS A 119 -1.28 8.49 -4.62
C HIS A 119 -2.82 8.65 -4.73
N ASP A 120 -3.50 7.55 -5.04
CA ASP A 120 -4.96 7.45 -5.20
C ASP A 120 -5.73 7.57 -3.88
N ILE A 121 -5.08 7.27 -2.75
CA ILE A 121 -5.60 7.44 -1.37
C ILE A 121 -5.86 8.90 -0.96
N HIS A 122 -5.71 9.86 -1.89
CA HIS A 122 -5.79 11.29 -1.65
C HIS A 122 -6.79 11.95 -2.64
N ALA A 123 -7.94 12.36 -2.13
CA ALA A 123 -9.01 12.94 -2.95
C ALA A 123 -8.58 14.17 -3.75
N TRP A 124 -7.64 14.96 -3.22
CA TRP A 124 -7.08 16.13 -3.92
C TRP A 124 -6.18 15.75 -5.11
N THR A 125 -5.55 14.57 -5.09
CA THR A 125 -4.76 14.03 -6.21
C THR A 125 -5.68 13.62 -7.37
N ALA A 126 -6.80 12.97 -7.07
CA ALA A 126 -7.84 12.67 -8.06
C ALA A 126 -8.48 13.95 -8.63
N ALA A 127 -8.77 14.93 -7.77
CA ALA A 127 -9.43 16.18 -8.18
C ALA A 127 -8.62 17.03 -9.18
N GLN A 128 -7.28 17.08 -9.07
CA GLN A 128 -6.44 17.82 -10.03
C GLN A 128 -6.12 17.05 -11.31
N LEU A 129 -6.47 15.77 -11.42
CA LEU A 129 -6.03 14.94 -12.54
C LEU A 129 -6.54 15.44 -13.91
N PRO A 130 -7.80 15.91 -14.08
CA PRO A 130 -8.26 16.45 -15.36
C PRO A 130 -7.49 17.71 -15.78
N ASP A 131 -7.30 18.66 -14.86
CA ASP A 131 -6.59 19.92 -15.11
C ASP A 131 -5.11 19.65 -15.45
N LEU A 132 -4.46 18.77 -14.68
CA LEU A 132 -3.08 18.35 -14.96
C LEU A 132 -2.95 17.71 -16.35
N LEU A 133 -3.84 16.80 -16.73
CA LEU A 133 -3.78 16.15 -18.05
C LEU A 133 -3.97 17.15 -19.19
N LYS A 134 -4.87 18.13 -19.03
CA LYS A 134 -5.03 19.24 -19.98
C LYS A 134 -3.75 20.08 -20.08
N GLU A 135 -3.18 20.48 -18.96
CA GLU A 135 -1.98 21.32 -18.92
C GLU A 135 -0.73 20.59 -19.46
N LEU A 136 -0.64 19.27 -19.27
CA LEU A 136 0.37 18.43 -19.90
C LEU A 136 0.22 18.40 -21.43
N HIS A 137 -1.01 18.20 -21.92
CA HIS A 137 -1.32 18.23 -23.36
C HIS A 137 -0.96 19.59 -23.98
N ASP A 138 -1.42 20.68 -23.37
CA ASP A 138 -1.23 22.05 -23.91
C ASP A 138 0.25 22.48 -23.90
N ARG A 139 1.07 21.89 -23.02
CA ARG A 139 2.54 22.04 -23.00
C ARG A 139 3.27 21.06 -23.93
N GLY A 140 2.55 20.23 -24.69
CA GLY A 140 3.10 19.29 -25.67
C GLY A 140 3.68 17.99 -25.07
N TYR A 141 3.39 17.67 -23.81
CA TYR A 141 3.77 16.38 -23.23
C TYR A 141 2.88 15.26 -23.75
N LYS A 142 3.46 14.06 -23.92
CA LYS A 142 2.72 12.83 -24.21
C LYS A 142 2.68 11.95 -22.97
N VAL A 143 1.48 11.66 -22.46
CA VAL A 143 1.29 10.66 -21.40
C VAL A 143 1.42 9.28 -22.03
N VAL A 144 2.25 8.42 -21.43
CA VAL A 144 2.53 7.06 -21.92
C VAL A 144 2.13 6.02 -20.89
N HIS A 145 1.65 4.88 -21.37
CA HIS A 145 1.21 3.75 -20.55
C HIS A 145 2.29 2.66 -20.53
N PHE A 146 2.68 2.22 -19.34
CA PHE A 146 3.64 1.14 -19.15
C PHE A 146 2.95 -0.21 -19.36
N VAL A 147 3.04 -0.76 -20.57
CA VAL A 147 2.51 -2.09 -20.90
C VAL A 147 3.64 -3.14 -20.79
N PRO A 148 3.48 -4.21 -20.01
CA PRO A 148 4.47 -5.27 -19.91
C PRO A 148 4.48 -6.17 -21.15
N LYS A 149 5.65 -6.73 -21.50
CA LYS A 149 5.78 -7.74 -22.58
C LYS A 149 5.57 -9.17 -22.11
N SER A 150 5.65 -9.42 -20.81
CA SER A 150 5.51 -10.72 -20.16
C SER A 150 4.65 -10.59 -18.91
N GLN A 151 4.03 -11.68 -18.48
CA GLN A 151 3.32 -11.74 -17.21
C GLN A 151 4.29 -12.09 -16.06
N LEU A 152 3.90 -11.82 -14.82
CA LEU A 152 4.66 -12.20 -13.63
C LEU A 152 4.17 -13.55 -13.07
N GLU A 153 5.04 -14.56 -13.08
CA GLU A 153 4.75 -15.84 -12.43
C GLU A 153 4.79 -15.70 -10.90
N THR A 154 3.73 -16.18 -10.24
CA THR A 154 3.60 -16.25 -8.78
C THR A 154 4.29 -17.51 -8.23
N ILE A 155 4.54 -17.55 -6.91
CA ILE A 155 5.06 -18.75 -6.23
C ILE A 155 3.91 -19.45 -5.49
N ALA A 156 3.69 -20.73 -5.80
CA ALA A 156 2.57 -21.53 -5.28
C ALA A 156 2.39 -21.50 -3.74
N SER A 157 3.48 -21.43 -2.97
CA SER A 157 3.41 -21.34 -1.50
C SER A 157 2.81 -20.04 -0.99
N TYR A 158 3.00 -18.93 -1.72
CA TYR A 158 2.40 -17.63 -1.42
C TYR A 158 0.99 -17.52 -2.00
N ASP A 159 0.70 -18.18 -3.13
CA ASP A 159 -0.63 -18.27 -3.72
C ASP A 159 -1.65 -18.92 -2.77
N ALA A 160 -1.32 -20.07 -2.18
CA ALA A 160 -2.20 -20.74 -1.22
C ALA A 160 -2.50 -19.88 0.02
N ALA A 161 -1.51 -19.09 0.48
CA ALA A 161 -1.70 -18.14 1.57
C ALA A 161 -2.58 -16.94 1.16
N ALA A 162 -2.39 -16.43 -0.06
CA ALA A 162 -3.17 -15.34 -0.64
C ALA A 162 -4.64 -15.72 -0.83
N GLU A 163 -4.91 -16.89 -1.42
CA GLU A 163 -6.26 -17.43 -1.62
C GLU A 163 -6.97 -17.62 -0.28
N LYS A 164 -6.30 -18.22 0.72
CA LYS A 164 -6.85 -18.36 2.08
C LYS A 164 -7.18 -17.01 2.71
N ALA A 165 -6.32 -16.00 2.54
CA ALA A 165 -6.57 -14.66 3.07
C ALA A 165 -7.75 -13.97 2.37
N LEU A 166 -7.84 -14.06 1.04
CA LEU A 166 -8.93 -13.50 0.24
C LEU A 166 -10.28 -14.21 0.54
N ALA A 167 -10.28 -15.53 0.68
CA ALA A 167 -11.47 -16.30 1.08
C ALA A 167 -11.94 -15.92 2.49
N ALA A 168 -11.03 -15.81 3.46
CA ALA A 168 -11.37 -15.35 4.82
C ALA A 168 -11.92 -13.91 4.82
N LYS A 169 -11.36 -13.02 3.99
CA LYS A 169 -11.85 -11.65 3.78
C LYS A 169 -13.27 -11.64 3.20
N ALA A 170 -13.52 -12.45 2.18
CA ALA A 170 -14.83 -12.58 1.54
C ALA A 170 -15.89 -13.13 2.51
N ALA A 171 -15.57 -14.19 3.26
CA ALA A 171 -16.42 -14.75 4.30
C ALA A 171 -16.74 -13.72 5.39
N ALA A 172 -15.75 -12.97 5.88
CA ALA A 172 -15.96 -11.92 6.88
C ALA A 172 -16.85 -10.77 6.37
N LYS A 173 -16.76 -10.42 5.07
CA LYS A 173 -17.64 -9.45 4.41
C LYS A 173 -19.07 -9.99 4.29
N ALA A 174 -19.23 -11.25 3.88
CA ALA A 174 -20.53 -11.90 3.77
C ALA A 174 -21.25 -12.05 5.12
N ALA A 175 -20.50 -12.31 6.20
CA ALA A 175 -21.03 -12.42 7.56
C ALA A 175 -21.44 -11.06 8.19
N ASN A 176 -21.00 -9.92 7.64
CA ASN A 176 -21.33 -8.59 8.13
C ASN A 176 -21.80 -7.66 6.98
N PRO A 177 -22.95 -7.96 6.33
CA PRO A 177 -23.47 -7.12 5.26
C PRO A 177 -23.86 -5.74 5.82
N MET A 178 -23.44 -4.67 5.14
CA MET A 178 -23.72 -3.28 5.54
C MET A 178 -25.23 -2.99 5.66
N ILE A 179 -26.07 -3.75 4.94
CA ILE A 179 -27.55 -3.71 5.01
C ILE A 179 -28.05 -4.02 6.43
N ALA A 180 -27.40 -4.91 7.18
CA ALA A 180 -27.78 -5.24 8.57
C ALA A 180 -27.45 -4.12 9.59
N ARG A 181 -26.92 -2.97 9.14
CA ARG A 181 -26.58 -1.81 9.99
C ARG A 181 -27.49 -0.60 9.78
N SER A 182 -28.52 -0.69 8.93
CA SER A 182 -29.53 0.35 8.85
C SER A 182 -30.42 0.33 10.09
N ILE A 183 -29.98 1.02 11.14
CA ILE A 183 -30.87 1.49 12.21
C ILE A 183 -31.72 2.60 11.60
N VAL A 184 -32.74 2.20 10.83
CA VAL A 184 -33.86 3.08 10.54
C VAL A 184 -34.56 3.27 11.88
N TRP A 185 -34.33 4.42 12.50
CA TRP A 185 -35.13 4.82 13.65
C TRP A 185 -36.58 4.87 13.15
N PRO A 186 -37.51 4.09 13.71
CA PRO A 186 -38.90 4.21 13.30
C PRO A 186 -39.31 5.66 13.60
N MET A 187 -39.82 6.37 12.59
CA MET A 187 -40.53 7.61 12.86
C MET A 187 -41.69 7.24 13.76
N SER A 188 -41.66 7.71 15.01
CA SER A 188 -42.85 7.67 15.87
C SER A 188 -43.96 8.36 15.10
N ALA A 189 -45.13 7.71 15.04
CA ALA A 189 -46.23 8.15 14.20
C ALA A 189 -46.65 9.61 14.48
N ALA A 190 -47.22 10.25 13.46
CA ALA A 190 -47.73 11.62 13.53
C ALA A 190 -48.71 11.82 14.70
N PRO A 191 -48.78 13.03 15.29
CA PRO A 191 -49.49 13.25 16.54
C PRO A 191 -51.01 13.18 16.35
N GLY A 192 -51.66 12.15 16.90
CA GLY A 192 -53.10 11.99 16.69
C GLY A 192 -53.78 10.77 17.30
N THR A 193 -53.56 10.48 18.58
CA THR A 193 -54.59 9.94 19.53
C THR A 193 -53.95 9.83 20.92
N ALA A 194 -54.52 10.49 21.91
CA ALA A 194 -54.07 10.37 23.29
C ALA A 194 -54.79 9.21 24.01
N THR A 195 -54.01 8.30 24.60
CA THR A 195 -54.43 7.51 25.76
C THR A 195 -53.27 7.46 26.75
N ALA A 196 -53.50 7.87 27.99
CA ALA A 196 -52.47 8.00 29.01
C ALA A 196 -52.30 6.72 29.84
N SER A 197 -51.07 6.35 30.16
CA SER A 197 -50.74 5.72 31.45
C SER A 197 -49.23 5.71 31.75
N ALA A 198 -48.91 5.82 33.05
CA ALA A 198 -47.65 5.47 33.71
C ALA A 198 -46.33 6.12 33.22
N ALA A 199 -45.95 7.23 33.87
CA ALA A 199 -44.57 7.72 33.85
C ALA A 199 -43.63 6.81 34.66
N ALA A 200 -42.67 6.17 33.99
CA ALA A 200 -41.55 5.47 34.63
C ALA A 200 -40.26 6.30 34.51
N ALA A 201 -39.55 6.50 35.62
CA ALA A 201 -38.44 7.44 35.71
C ALA A 201 -37.18 7.02 34.91
N LEU A 202 -36.59 7.96 34.19
CA LEU A 202 -35.31 7.80 33.50
C LEU A 202 -34.13 7.70 34.49
N PRO A 203 -33.31 6.64 34.46
CA PRO A 203 -32.07 6.61 35.23
C PRO A 203 -31.02 7.54 34.59
N ARG A 204 -30.51 8.51 35.38
CA ARG A 204 -29.40 9.41 34.98
C ARG A 204 -28.10 8.61 34.77
N ARG A 205 -27.85 8.12 33.56
CA ARG A 205 -26.57 7.48 33.21
C ARG A 205 -25.44 8.51 33.20
N LYS A 206 -24.54 8.44 34.19
CA LYS A 206 -23.27 9.18 34.19
C LYS A 206 -22.39 8.69 33.03
N SER A 207 -21.94 9.60 32.17
CA SER A 207 -21.06 9.27 31.04
C SER A 207 -19.62 9.06 31.52
N ALA A 208 -19.17 7.81 31.54
CA ALA A 208 -17.77 7.45 31.81
C ALA A 208 -17.27 6.44 30.75
N TYR A 209 -17.12 6.89 29.50
CA TYR A 209 -16.50 6.09 28.44
C TYR A 209 -14.98 5.99 28.63
N ARG A 210 -14.56 5.06 29.50
CA ARG A 210 -13.15 4.70 29.69
C ARG A 210 -12.74 3.69 28.62
N TYR A 211 -12.10 4.14 27.54
CA TYR A 211 -11.58 3.27 26.48
C TYR A 211 -10.56 2.26 27.06
N LYS A 212 -10.93 0.98 27.14
CA LYS A 212 -9.97 -0.12 27.30
C LYS A 212 -9.31 -0.38 25.94
N ARG A 213 -8.01 -0.08 25.82
CA ARG A 213 -7.20 -0.56 24.68
C ARG A 213 -7.04 -2.07 24.78
N VAL A 214 -7.76 -2.82 23.94
CA VAL A 214 -7.50 -4.24 23.70
C VAL A 214 -6.57 -4.34 22.49
N ALA A 215 -5.28 -4.60 22.75
CA ALA A 215 -4.26 -4.72 21.72
C ALA A 215 -4.05 -6.20 21.34
N THR A 216 -5.00 -6.80 20.64
CA THR A 216 -4.85 -8.14 20.07
C THR A 216 -4.08 -8.08 18.75
N LYS A 217 -2.75 -8.28 18.82
CA LYS A 217 -1.93 -8.59 17.64
C LYS A 217 -2.24 -10.03 17.20
N PRO A 218 -2.59 -10.29 15.93
CA PRO A 218 -2.57 -11.65 15.40
C PRO A 218 -1.11 -12.04 15.11
N THR A 219 -0.54 -12.88 15.97
CA THR A 219 0.70 -13.62 15.68
C THR A 219 0.34 -14.92 14.97
N LEU A 220 0.98 -15.20 13.82
CA LEU A 220 1.08 -16.58 13.36
C LEU A 220 1.89 -17.35 14.41
N VAL A 221 1.41 -18.55 14.76
CA VAL A 221 2.12 -19.48 15.64
C VAL A 221 2.76 -20.52 14.74
N ASP A 222 4.07 -20.44 14.58
CA ASP A 222 4.85 -21.53 14.00
C ASP A 222 4.93 -22.66 15.04
N GLY A 223 4.49 -23.85 14.66
CA GLY A 223 4.65 -25.04 15.50
C GLY A 223 5.99 -25.71 15.22
N VAL A 224 6.76 -26.00 16.28
CA VAL A 224 7.52 -27.23 16.57
C VAL A 224 8.08 -27.09 18.00
N VAL A 225 8.12 -28.19 18.75
CA VAL A 225 8.53 -28.29 20.17
C VAL A 225 10.01 -28.72 20.32
N GLU A 226 10.64 -28.30 21.45
CA GLU A 226 11.98 -28.65 22.03
C GLU A 226 13.27 -28.13 21.34
N ASP A 227 14.43 -27.95 22.02
CA ASP A 227 14.82 -28.09 23.46
C ASP A 227 15.32 -26.73 24.04
N SER A 228 15.38 -26.66 25.37
CA SER A 228 15.88 -25.58 26.22
C SER A 228 17.39 -25.59 26.48
N ARG A 229 18.04 -24.41 26.37
CA ARG A 229 19.07 -23.89 27.32
C ARG A 229 19.56 -22.47 26.94
N PRO A 230 19.86 -21.58 27.91
CA PRO A 230 20.25 -20.19 27.63
C PRO A 230 21.77 -20.03 27.43
N VAL A 231 22.18 -19.39 26.32
CA VAL A 231 23.57 -18.97 26.09
C VAL A 231 23.71 -17.46 26.34
N LYS A 232 24.68 -17.07 27.18
CA LYS A 232 24.96 -15.68 27.54
C LYS A 232 25.64 -14.92 26.40
N ILE A 233 25.19 -13.69 26.13
CA ILE A 233 25.85 -12.76 25.20
C ILE A 233 26.78 -11.82 25.99
N PRO A 234 28.09 -11.76 25.69
CA PRO A 234 28.97 -10.74 26.24
C PRO A 234 28.89 -9.43 25.42
N THR A 235 28.67 -8.31 26.12
CA THR A 235 28.70 -6.96 25.54
C THR A 235 30.13 -6.49 25.30
N SER A 236 30.49 -6.04 24.08
CA SER A 236 31.75 -5.34 23.82
C SER A 236 31.53 -3.87 23.44
N ARG A 237 32.43 -3.01 23.94
CA ARG A 237 32.30 -1.55 23.95
C ARG A 237 32.47 -0.93 22.56
N TYR A 238 31.64 0.07 22.26
CA TYR A 238 31.97 1.10 21.27
C TYR A 238 33.28 1.81 21.66
N LYS A 239 34.21 1.97 20.71
CA LYS A 239 35.25 3.01 20.75
C LYS A 239 35.09 3.92 19.53
N LYS A 240 35.15 5.23 19.77
CA LYS A 240 35.15 6.28 18.73
C LYS A 240 36.51 6.31 18.00
N GLY A 241 36.48 6.66 16.72
CA GLY A 241 37.53 7.48 16.10
C GLY A 241 38.33 6.86 14.96
N ALA A 242 37.85 7.07 13.72
CA ALA A 242 38.65 7.43 12.55
C ALA A 242 37.69 7.85 11.41
N LYS A 243 38.07 8.86 10.61
CA LYS A 243 37.39 9.23 9.35
C LYS A 243 38.36 8.98 8.17
N PRO A 244 37.89 9.01 6.91
CA PRO A 244 38.36 8.10 5.86
C PRO A 244 39.68 8.53 5.20
N LYS A 245 40.20 7.64 4.35
CA LYS A 245 41.00 8.03 3.19
C LYS A 245 40.14 7.93 1.94
N ASP A 246 40.29 8.92 1.07
CA ASP A 246 39.70 8.95 -0.25
C ASP A 246 40.50 8.05 -1.19
N GLU A 247 39.81 7.23 -2.00
CA GLU A 247 40.39 6.60 -3.18
C GLU A 247 39.39 6.74 -4.33
N ASP A 248 39.87 7.33 -5.43
CA ASP A 248 39.12 7.52 -6.67
C ASP A 248 38.68 6.18 -7.26
N VAL A 249 37.38 6.03 -7.48
CA VAL A 249 36.87 5.05 -8.44
C VAL A 249 35.94 5.77 -9.41
N THR A 250 36.44 5.92 -10.64
CA THR A 250 35.78 6.54 -11.77
C THR A 250 34.43 5.89 -12.07
N SER A 251 33.42 6.72 -12.39
CA SER A 251 32.07 6.28 -12.75
C SER A 251 31.95 5.97 -14.24
N PRO A 252 31.46 4.79 -14.66
CA PRO A 252 31.25 4.51 -16.09
C PRO A 252 29.90 3.82 -16.38
N TRP A 253 28.77 4.53 -16.22
CA TRP A 253 27.46 4.05 -16.70
C TRP A 253 26.60 5.17 -17.31
N SER A 254 27.10 5.75 -18.40
CA SER A 254 26.22 6.12 -19.51
C SER A 254 25.80 4.86 -20.24
N ILE A 255 24.52 4.74 -20.61
CA ILE A 255 23.91 3.99 -21.73
C ILE A 255 22.41 3.89 -21.40
N PHE A 256 21.57 4.56 -22.18
CA PHE A 256 20.45 3.95 -22.92
C PHE A 256 19.92 5.00 -23.91
N ASN A 257 19.76 4.55 -25.16
CA ASN A 257 19.34 5.33 -26.32
C ASN A 257 17.83 5.14 -26.52
#